data_AF-A0AAV5S717-F1
#
_entry.id   AF-A0AAV5S717-F1
#
_cell.length_a   1.000
_cell.length_b   1.000
_cell.length_c   1.000
_cell.angle_alpha   90.00
_cell.angle_beta   90.00
_cell.angle_gamma   90.00
#
_symmetry.space_group_name_H-M   'P 1'
#
loop_
_entity.id
_entity.type
_entity.pdbx_description
1 polymer ?
#
loop_
_entity_poly.entity_id
_entity_poly.type
_entity_poly.pdbx_seq_one_letter_code
_entity_poly.pdbx_strand_id
1 'polypeptide(L)'
;HPQTERFLSLLPSRSVTISPRNNAFEISTVSFFKMLYIHKKLNLENSYDITLSSEEWKKAMQIISIDSRQREVKFRMMSSIIVKCLADCGISESSRRGDFCGEFEVITALPQ
;
A
#
# COMPACT_ATOMS: atom_id res chain seq x y z
N HIS A 1 7.21 -18.08 -0.16
CA HIS A 1 8.08 -18.21 -1.34
C HIS A 1 9.51 -17.83 -0.93
N PRO A 2 10.55 -18.61 -1.28
CA PRO A 2 11.93 -18.40 -0.78
C PRO A 2 12.51 -17.01 -1.11
N GLN A 3 12.04 -16.38 -2.19
CA GLN A 3 12.43 -15.00 -2.52
C GLN A 3 11.88 -13.99 -1.52
N THR A 4 10.68 -14.21 -0.98
CA THR A 4 10.05 -13.34 0.01
C THR A 4 10.82 -13.34 1.33
N GLU A 5 11.29 -14.50 1.78
CA GLU A 5 12.09 -14.63 3.00
C GLU A 5 13.43 -13.89 2.90
N ARG A 6 14.02 -13.83 1.70
CA ARG A 6 15.25 -13.07 1.42
C ARG A 6 15.06 -11.56 1.53
N PHE A 7 13.87 -11.04 1.22
CA PHE A 7 13.57 -9.61 1.42
C PHE A 7 13.33 -9.28 2.89
N LEU A 8 12.73 -10.21 3.64
CA LEU A 8 12.48 -10.04 5.07
C LEU A 8 13.74 -10.11 5.92
N SER A 9 14.81 -10.73 5.43
CA SER A 9 16.11 -10.78 6.09
C SER A 9 17.02 -9.59 5.77
N LEU A 10 16.60 -8.68 4.89
CA LEU A 10 17.34 -7.44 4.63
C LEU A 10 17.28 -6.55 5.87
N LEU A 11 18.43 -6.02 6.28
CA LEU A 11 18.48 -4.95 7.29
C LEU A 11 17.53 -3.81 6.88
N PRO A 12 16.90 -3.09 7.84
CA PRO A 12 16.01 -1.97 7.55
C PRO A 12 16.66 -0.96 6.61
N SER A 13 16.40 -1.14 5.32
CA SER A 13 17.06 -0.41 4.25
C SER A 13 16.34 0.92 4.04
N ARG A 14 17.08 1.96 3.65
CA ARG A 14 16.48 3.26 3.31
C ARG A 14 15.45 3.14 2.18
N SER A 15 15.63 2.18 1.28
CA SER A 15 14.71 1.84 0.20
C SER A 15 14.87 0.40 -0.25
N VAL A 16 13.76 -0.27 -0.55
CA VAL A 16 13.70 -1.59 -1.16
C VAL A 16 12.79 -1.52 -2.39
N THR A 17 13.34 -1.95 -3.53
CA THR A 17 12.59 -2.13 -4.77
C THR A 17 12.56 -3.61 -5.11
N ILE A 18 11.36 -4.15 -5.31
CA ILE A 18 11.13 -5.52 -5.78
C ILE A 18 10.55 -5.41 -7.18
N SER A 19 11.36 -5.79 -8.17
CA SER A 19 10.99 -5.84 -9.58
C SER A 19 11.17 -7.27 -10.08
N PRO A 20 10.13 -8.11 -10.08
CA PRO A 20 10.23 -9.48 -10.54
C PRO A 20 10.50 -9.49 -12.05
N ARG A 21 11.47 -10.29 -12.51
CA ARG A 21 11.81 -10.40 -13.94
C ARG A 21 10.67 -11.00 -14.78
N ASN A 22 9.83 -11.80 -14.15
CA ASN A 22 8.66 -12.42 -14.78
C ASN A 22 7.42 -11.89 -14.07
N ASN A 23 6.34 -11.68 -14.84
CA ASN A 23 5.00 -11.33 -14.36
C ASN A 23 4.36 -12.48 -13.55
N ALA A 24 5.09 -13.10 -12.62
CA ALA A 24 4.74 -14.32 -11.91
C ALA A 24 4.97 -14.21 -10.40
N PHE A 25 5.30 -13.02 -9.89
CA PHE A 25 5.58 -12.85 -8.47
C PHE A 25 4.37 -12.27 -7.75
N GLU A 26 3.65 -13.16 -7.07
CA GLU A 26 2.59 -12.81 -6.14
C GLU A 26 3.20 -12.55 -4.75
N ILE A 27 2.87 -11.39 -4.19
CA ILE A 27 3.26 -11.02 -2.82
C ILE A 27 2.05 -11.28 -1.95
N SER A 28 2.16 -12.24 -1.04
CA SER A 28 1.10 -12.46 -0.06
C SER A 28 0.92 -11.23 0.84
N THR A 29 -0.31 -10.96 1.26
CA THR A 29 -0.64 -9.84 2.14
C THR A 29 0.18 -9.83 3.43
N VAL A 30 0.45 -11.01 4.01
CA VAL A 30 1.33 -11.16 5.18
C VAL A 30 2.73 -10.63 4.89
N SER A 31 3.27 -10.93 3.72
CA SER A 31 4.62 -10.51 3.31
C SER A 31 4.67 -9.03 3.02
N PHE A 32 3.63 -8.50 2.38
CA PHE A 32 3.44 -7.06 2.19
C PHE A 32 3.50 -6.31 3.51
N PHE A 33 2.73 -6.73 4.53
CA PHE A 33 2.76 -6.07 5.85
C PHE A 33 4.11 -6.16 6.54
N LYS A 34 4.81 -7.29 6.46
CA LYS A 34 6.15 -7.40 7.04
C LYS A 34 7.13 -6.44 6.37
N MET A 35 7.11 -6.34 5.04
CA MET A 35 7.94 -5.40 4.29
C MET A 35 7.57 -3.95 4.60
N LEU A 36 6.27 -3.66 4.71
CA LEU A 36 5.75 -2.36 5.10
C LEU A 36 6.25 -1.95 6.49
N TYR A 37 6.33 -2.87 7.44
CA TYR A 37 6.83 -2.56 8.79
C TYR A 37 8.33 -2.24 8.79
N ILE A 38 9.12 -3.01 8.04
CA ILE A 38 10.58 -2.97 8.05
C ILE A 38 11.15 -1.79 7.23
N HIS A 39 10.59 -1.52 6.04
CA HIS A 39 11.24 -0.64 5.05
C HIS A 39 10.60 0.74 4.97
N LYS A 40 11.41 1.80 5.11
CA LYS A 40 10.95 3.19 5.00
C LYS A 40 10.40 3.51 3.61
N LYS A 41 11.07 3.01 2.56
CA LYS A 41 10.58 3.11 1.18
C LYS A 41 10.43 1.72 0.59
N LEU A 42 9.21 1.37 0.17
CA LEU A 42 8.86 0.09 -0.42
C LEU A 42 8.29 0.33 -1.82
N ASN A 43 8.97 -0.19 -2.84
CA ASN A 43 8.52 -0.11 -4.22
C ASN A 43 8.35 -1.52 -4.78
N LEU A 44 7.10 -1.89 -5.07
CA LEU A 44 6.70 -3.18 -5.61
C LEU A 44 6.36 -2.97 -7.09
N GLU A 45 7.39 -2.70 -7.89
CA GLU A 45 7.26 -2.50 -9.33
C GLU A 45 6.96 -3.81 -10.03
N ASN A 46 6.01 -3.80 -10.95
CA ASN A 46 5.70 -4.96 -11.81
C ASN A 46 5.35 -6.26 -11.05
N SER A 47 5.08 -6.22 -9.74
CA SER A 47 4.43 -7.32 -9.03
C SER A 47 2.96 -7.42 -9.44
N TYR A 48 2.36 -8.60 -9.28
CA TYR A 48 0.90 -8.73 -9.39
C TYR A 48 0.17 -7.82 -8.42
N ASP A 49 -1.09 -7.53 -8.74
CA ASP A 49 -1.98 -6.72 -7.92
C ASP A 49 -2.06 -7.31 -6.52
N ILE A 50 -1.66 -6.51 -5.53
CA ILE A 50 -1.83 -6.89 -4.13
C ILE A 50 -3.32 -6.85 -3.85
N THR A 51 -3.89 -7.97 -3.43
CA THR A 51 -5.31 -8.01 -3.06
C THR A 51 -5.41 -7.74 -1.57
N LEU A 52 -5.86 -6.54 -1.20
CA LEU A 52 -6.16 -6.17 0.16
C LEU A 52 -7.68 -6.13 0.35
N SER A 53 -8.15 -6.67 1.46
CA SER A 53 -9.48 -6.32 1.99
C SER A 53 -9.48 -4.87 2.49
N SER A 54 -10.66 -4.29 2.69
CA SER A 54 -10.79 -2.91 3.17
C SER A 54 -10.18 -2.71 4.56
N GLU A 55 -10.25 -3.71 5.43
CA GLU A 55 -9.60 -3.68 6.75
C GLU A 55 -8.07 -3.76 6.63
N GLU A 56 -7.55 -4.57 5.70
CA GLU A 56 -6.11 -4.60 5.43
C GLU A 56 -5.62 -3.30 4.79
N TRP A 57 -6.41 -2.70 3.90
CA TRP A 57 -6.10 -1.39 3.33
C TRP A 57 -6.04 -0.31 4.42
N LYS A 58 -7.06 -0.22 5.29
CA LYS A 58 -7.07 0.71 6.44
C LYS A 58 -5.85 0.49 7.33
N LYS A 59 -5.54 -0.76 7.67
CA LYS A 59 -4.35 -1.12 8.47
C LYS A 59 -3.05 -0.68 7.79
N ALA A 60 -2.93 -0.86 6.48
CA ALA A 60 -1.76 -0.42 5.73
C ALA A 60 -1.62 1.10 5.77
N MET A 61 -2.71 1.85 5.59
CA MET A 61 -2.73 3.30 5.69
C MET A 61 -2.37 3.79 7.09
N GLN A 62 -2.90 3.16 8.15
CA GLN A 62 -2.53 3.49 9.54
C GLN A 62 -1.04 3.29 9.81
N ILE A 63 -0.46 2.18 9.33
CA ILE A 63 1.00 1.92 9.46
C ILE A 63 1.81 3.01 8.74
N ILE A 64 1.34 3.47 7.59
CA ILE A 64 2.00 4.55 6.83
C ILE A 64 1.87 5.89 7.56
N SER A 65 0.68 6.21 8.08
CA SER A 65 0.35 7.50 8.70
C SER A 65 0.96 7.70 10.09
N ILE A 66 1.13 6.64 10.89
CA ILE A 66 1.66 6.73 12.26
C ILE A 66 3.19 6.87 12.28
N ASP A 67 3.86 6.48 11.18
CA ASP A 67 5.32 6.50 11.16
C ASP A 67 5.87 7.92 10.96
N SER A 68 6.62 8.41 11.95
CA SER A 68 7.28 9.72 11.89
C SER A 68 8.37 9.80 10.81
N ARG A 69 8.82 8.66 10.28
CA ARG A 69 9.72 8.61 9.13
C ARG A 69 8.87 8.81 7.88
N GLN A 70 9.17 9.83 7.07
CA GLN A 70 8.55 10.02 5.75
C GLN A 70 8.61 8.74 4.90
N ARG A 71 7.54 7.92 4.94
CA ARG A 71 7.45 6.64 4.25
C ARG A 71 6.97 6.84 2.83
N GLU A 72 7.45 5.97 1.95
CA GLU A 72 7.02 5.95 0.56
C GLU A 72 6.66 4.51 0.20
N VAL A 73 5.43 4.27 -0.24
CA VAL A 73 4.96 2.94 -0.62
C VAL A 73 4.36 3.01 -2.01
N LYS A 74 4.86 2.18 -2.92
CA LYS A 74 4.41 2.07 -4.31
C LYS A 74 4.10 0.62 -4.61
N PHE A 75 2.88 0.34 -5.04
CA PHE A 75 2.40 -1.00 -5.38
C PHE A 75 1.19 -0.89 -6.31
N ARG A 76 0.81 -2.01 -6.95
CA ARG A 76 -0.37 -2.09 -7.81
C ARG A 76 -1.51 -2.81 -7.09
N MET A 77 -2.72 -2.34 -7.37
CA MET A 77 -3.98 -2.98 -6.98
C MET A 77 -4.98 -2.84 -8.12
N MET A 78 -5.88 -3.81 -8.24
CA MET A 78 -7.02 -3.70 -9.16
C MET A 78 -7.86 -2.47 -8.81
N SER A 79 -8.27 -1.70 -9.83
CA SER A 79 -9.11 -0.50 -9.67
C SER A 79 -10.42 -0.79 -8.93
N SER A 80 -11.04 -1.94 -9.19
CA SER A 80 -12.26 -2.39 -8.51
C SER A 80 -12.06 -2.57 -7.01
N ILE A 81 -10.89 -3.04 -6.57
CA ILE A 81 -10.57 -3.21 -5.15
C ILE A 81 -10.31 -1.84 -4.51
N ILE A 82 -9.60 -0.94 -5.19
CA ILE A 82 -9.38 0.43 -4.71
C ILE A 82 -10.73 1.13 -4.49
N VAL A 83 -11.63 1.09 -5.48
CA VAL A 83 -12.97 1.69 -5.38
C VAL A 83 -13.74 1.09 -4.21
N LYS A 84 -13.71 -0.23 -4.03
CA LYS A 84 -14.35 -0.89 -2.89
C LYS A 84 -13.78 -0.42 -1.55
N CYS A 85 -12.46 -0.34 -1.40
CA CYS A 85 -11.83 0.12 -0.17
C CYS A 85 -12.18 1.57 0.15
N LEU A 86 -12.25 2.44 -0.86
CA LEU A 86 -12.69 3.84 -0.69
C LEU A 86 -14.16 3.91 -0.26
N ALA A 87 -15.04 3.14 -0.92
CA ALA A 87 -16.46 3.06 -0.57
C ALA A 87 -16.68 2.55 0.87
N ASP A 88 -15.90 1.56 1.31
CA ASP A 88 -15.94 1.03 2.68
C ASP A 88 -15.38 2.02 3.72
N CYS A 89 -14.70 3.09 3.29
CA CYS A 89 -14.34 4.25 4.11
C CYS A 89 -15.39 5.37 4.04
N GLY A 90 -16.50 5.19 3.31
CA GLY A 90 -17.53 6.21 3.13
C GLY A 90 -17.20 7.25 2.05
N ILE A 91 -16.14 7.04 1.28
CA ILE A 91 -15.78 7.91 0.14
C ILE A 91 -16.56 7.44 -1.08
N SER A 92 -17.29 8.35 -1.71
CA SER A 92 -18.11 8.08 -2.88
C SER A 92 -17.87 9.11 -3.98
N GLU A 93 -18.51 8.92 -5.14
CA GLU A 93 -18.45 9.88 -6.25
C GLU A 93 -19.05 11.26 -5.88
N SER A 94 -19.89 11.32 -4.86
CA SER A 94 -20.45 12.59 -4.36
C SER A 94 -19.53 13.31 -3.36
N SER A 95 -18.47 12.66 -2.88
CA SER A 95 -17.51 13.25 -1.94
C SER A 95 -16.75 14.41 -2.59
N ARG A 96 -16.59 15.50 -1.82
CA ARG A 96 -15.96 16.75 -2.25
C ARG A 96 -14.70 17.02 -1.44
N ARG A 97 -13.85 17.90 -1.96
CA ARG A 97 -12.66 18.38 -1.24
C ARG A 97 -13.08 18.96 0.12
N GLY A 98 -12.39 18.52 1.18
CA GLY A 98 -12.65 18.93 2.56
C GLY A 98 -13.73 18.09 3.27
N ASP A 99 -14.37 17.15 2.58
CA ASP A 99 -15.27 16.20 3.23
C ASP A 99 -14.47 15.26 4.14
N PHE A 100 -15.05 14.97 5.30
CA PHE A 100 -14.53 13.97 6.24
C PHE A 100 -15.39 12.70 6.15
N CYS A 101 -14.76 11.59 5.76
CA CYS A 101 -15.34 10.26 5.67
C CYS A 101 -14.74 9.40 6.79
N GLY A 102 -15.29 9.54 8.01
CA GLY A 102 -14.71 8.93 9.20
C GLY A 102 -13.37 9.58 9.58
N GLU A 103 -12.29 8.80 9.56
CA GLU A 103 -10.92 9.27 9.84
C GLU A 103 -10.21 9.85 8.60
N PHE A 104 -10.86 9.86 7.44
CA PHE A 104 -10.26 10.26 6.16
C PHE A 104 -10.76 11.64 5.72
N GLU A 105 -9.84 12.55 5.40
CA GLU A 105 -10.14 13.80 4.71
C GLU A 105 -9.96 13.63 3.19
N VAL A 106 -10.96 14.05 2.42
CA VAL A 106 -10.89 14.05 0.96
C VAL A 106 -10.11 15.29 0.49
N ILE A 107 -8.92 15.06 -0.07
CA ILE A 107 -8.07 16.11 -0.64
C ILE A 107 -8.02 15.99 -2.18
N THR A 108 -8.00 17.11 -2.88
CA THR A 108 -7.68 17.13 -4.32
C THR A 108 -6.18 16.89 -4.48
N ALA A 109 -5.81 15.88 -5.28
CA ALA A 109 -4.41 15.71 -5.68
C ALA A 109 -3.91 17.01 -6.32
N LEU A 110 -2.79 17.54 -5.82
CA LEU A 110 -2.09 18.62 -6.52
C LEU A 110 -1.64 18.07 -7.87
N PRO A 111 -1.73 18.85 -8.97
CA PRO A 111 -1.15 18.43 -10.24
C PRO A 111 0.33 18.10 -10.04
N GLN A 112 0.75 16.93 -10.53
CA GLN A 112 2.15 16.50 -10.54
C GLN A 112 2.95 17.22 -11.63
#